data_AF-A0A0Q7DX51-F1
#
_entry.id   AF-A0A0Q7DX51-F1
#
_cell.length_a   1.000
_cell.length_b   1.000
_cell.length_c   1.000
_cell.angle_alpha   90.00
_cell.angle_beta   90.00
_cell.angle_gamma   90.00
#
_symmetry.space_group_name_H-M   'P 1'
#
loop_
_entity.id
_entity.type
_entity.pdbx_description
1 polymer ?
#
loop_
_entity_poly.entity_id
_entity_poly.type
_entity_poly.pdbx_seq_one_letter_code
_entity_poly.pdbx_strand_id
1 'polypeptide(L)'
;MIIADNETAVDYLNCEAISKTVVSVLADNRKQAITVGIHGDWGAGKSSVLKMIERDVKPDGAVACIWFNGWTFQGFDDAKTVLIEAIITELMRQRRTMAKVQDLGKELLQRVDFLKLAKRGVGLAINLATGLPSPDQIGAAIGGIKDVIGNLGKASAEDIEAQLTEASSYLRDAKGMTMPDAVDDFRARFEDLLKVAKVEQLIVLIDDLDRCLPETAIETLEAIRLFLFVPGAAFVIGADEGMIEYAVRRHFPDLPAAPTAVPYARNYLEKLIQVPFRIPSLGVQETRTYVMLLLVGSIVKDEADPGFQKLLAKARAALNSPWLAQSLTQADVRAVDGSKQKELDEAFMLATQLGPILAEGAYGNPRQIKRFLNALLIRRAIAEARGLETQINQAALGRLMLMERFQPDFYEHIARSAMASGDGKVGELAELEAAAAPRLETKGRKVKGAKDDAEDSKWLERDQIRLWLQIEPALGGEDLRPYVFVARERRLTGIGQSSNDTEQLIGLLSNGGQMVVRGLEPRVRLLAQSDANVIFGALRERVVQEPNLSSIPEAIHGLRVVAKHHGHLQSELVALLATLDAKKLGMWAVSGWSEFITENAAQKQLTEVVRSWAGQDANALLKRTAGQAIATGKAS
;
A
#
# COMPACT_ATOMS: atom_id res chain seq x y z
N MET A 1 4.94 -17.88 -11.42
CA MET A 1 4.94 -16.56 -12.07
C MET A 1 4.94 -15.41 -11.07
N ILE A 2 4.45 -15.60 -9.84
CA ILE A 2 4.51 -14.55 -8.80
C ILE A 2 5.71 -14.82 -7.89
N ILE A 3 6.50 -13.79 -7.63
CA ILE A 3 7.56 -13.75 -6.62
C ILE A 3 6.89 -13.51 -5.28
N ALA A 4 7.12 -14.38 -4.31
CA ALA A 4 6.54 -14.23 -2.98
C ALA A 4 7.08 -12.97 -2.27
N ASP A 5 6.17 -12.12 -1.78
CA ASP A 5 6.49 -10.97 -0.91
C ASP A 5 6.51 -11.40 0.57
N ASN A 6 7.26 -12.47 0.86
CA ASN A 6 7.54 -12.94 2.20
C ASN A 6 9.02 -12.75 2.54
N GLU A 7 9.28 -12.68 3.84
CA GLU A 7 10.62 -12.67 4.42
C GLU A 7 11.21 -14.08 4.41
N THR A 8 12.50 -14.18 4.03
CA THR A 8 13.21 -15.45 3.82
C THR A 8 14.54 -15.44 4.56
N ALA A 9 15.00 -16.62 4.99
CA ALA A 9 16.35 -16.80 5.51
C ALA A 9 17.40 -16.97 4.38
N VAL A 10 16.97 -17.15 3.13
CA VAL A 10 17.87 -17.21 1.98
C VAL A 10 18.34 -15.81 1.65
N ASP A 11 19.64 -15.60 1.77
CA ASP A 11 20.23 -14.29 1.56
C ASP A 11 20.46 -13.99 0.08
N TYR A 12 19.53 -13.21 -0.47
CA TYR A 12 19.60 -12.63 -1.83
C TYR A 12 20.27 -11.25 -1.88
N LEU A 13 20.46 -10.61 -0.72
CA LEU A 13 20.83 -9.19 -0.59
C LEU A 13 22.22 -8.98 0.02
N ASN A 14 22.93 -10.07 0.33
CA ASN A 14 24.18 -10.08 1.08
C ASN A 14 24.04 -9.52 2.52
N CYS A 15 22.87 -9.68 3.13
CA CYS A 15 22.62 -9.30 4.53
C CYS A 15 23.20 -10.30 5.54
N GLU A 16 23.73 -11.44 5.09
CA GLU A 16 24.32 -12.49 5.95
C GLU A 16 25.54 -11.97 6.73
N ALA A 17 26.25 -10.96 6.22
CA ALA A 17 27.32 -10.31 6.98
C ALA A 17 26.78 -9.63 8.25
N ILE A 18 25.60 -8.99 8.17
CA ILE A 18 24.93 -8.37 9.31
C ILE A 18 24.47 -9.47 10.27
N SER A 19 23.74 -10.49 9.80
CA SER A 19 23.23 -11.55 10.67
C SER A 19 24.34 -12.30 11.39
N LYS A 20 25.44 -12.66 10.69
CA LYS A 20 26.60 -13.32 11.30
C LYS A 20 27.28 -12.46 12.35
N THR A 21 27.40 -11.16 12.11
CA THR A 21 27.99 -10.23 13.10
C THR A 21 27.11 -10.14 14.33
N VAL A 22 25.78 -10.06 14.16
CA VAL A 22 24.83 -10.07 15.28
C VAL A 22 24.93 -11.37 16.07
N VAL A 23 24.99 -12.53 15.40
CA VAL A 23 25.15 -13.83 16.06
C VAL A 23 26.46 -13.91 16.85
N SER A 24 27.57 -13.36 16.32
CA SER A 24 28.84 -13.27 17.06
C SER A 24 28.70 -12.40 18.31
N VAL A 25 28.11 -11.21 18.17
CA VAL A 25 27.87 -10.29 19.30
C VAL A 25 27.01 -10.97 20.38
N LEU A 26 25.97 -11.71 19.99
CA LEU A 26 25.16 -12.48 20.92
C LEU A 26 25.97 -13.58 21.60
N ALA A 27 26.75 -14.36 20.86
CA ALA A 27 27.56 -15.46 21.40
C ALA A 27 28.65 -14.97 22.37
N ASP A 28 29.32 -13.86 22.05
CA ASP A 28 30.39 -13.29 22.88
C ASP A 28 29.85 -12.67 24.18
N ASN A 29 28.55 -12.36 24.24
CA ASN A 29 27.88 -11.71 25.36
C ASN A 29 26.81 -12.58 26.04
N ARG A 30 26.92 -13.92 25.97
CA ARG A 30 25.94 -14.88 26.52
C ARG A 30 25.47 -14.63 27.95
N LYS A 31 26.31 -14.04 28.81
CA LYS A 31 26.00 -13.79 30.23
C LYS A 31 25.51 -12.38 30.53
N GLN A 32 25.51 -11.49 29.55
CA GLN A 32 25.14 -10.09 29.73
C GLN A 32 23.75 -9.85 29.15
N ALA A 33 23.05 -8.85 29.70
CA ALA A 33 21.84 -8.36 29.08
C ALA A 33 22.22 -7.47 27.89
N ILE A 34 21.75 -7.80 26.69
CA ILE A 34 22.12 -7.08 25.47
C ILE A 34 20.93 -6.78 24.55
N THR A 35 20.90 -5.58 23.97
CA THR A 35 19.91 -5.19 22.96
C THR A 35 20.57 -4.75 21.68
N VAL A 36 20.19 -5.42 20.60
CA VAL A 36 20.67 -5.19 19.25
C VAL A 36 19.53 -4.62 18.40
N GLY A 37 19.79 -3.54 17.68
CA GLY A 37 18.83 -2.93 16.76
C GLY A 37 19.16 -3.29 15.32
N ILE A 38 18.17 -3.75 14.56
CA ILE A 38 18.25 -3.95 13.11
C ILE A 38 17.40 -2.85 12.45
N HIS A 39 18.07 -1.81 11.99
CA HIS A 39 17.48 -0.60 11.46
C HIS A 39 17.45 -0.60 9.94
N GLY A 40 16.41 -0.01 9.38
CA GLY A 40 16.26 0.21 7.94
C GLY A 40 14.84 0.63 7.61
N ASP A 41 14.68 1.23 6.44
CA ASP A 41 13.38 1.70 5.95
C ASP A 41 12.37 0.56 5.83
N TRP A 42 11.09 0.92 5.69
CA TRP A 42 10.04 -0.06 5.45
C TRP A 42 10.31 -0.87 4.17
N GLY A 43 10.46 -2.20 4.30
CA GLY A 43 10.75 -3.09 3.18
C GLY A 43 12.24 -3.31 2.90
N ALA A 44 13.15 -2.79 3.73
CA ALA A 44 14.60 -2.98 3.60
C ALA A 44 15.08 -4.43 3.86
N GLY A 45 14.25 -5.29 4.48
CA GLY A 45 14.60 -6.69 4.76
C GLY A 45 14.91 -7.02 6.23
N LYS A 46 14.53 -6.15 7.19
CA LYS A 46 14.72 -6.36 8.65
C LYS A 46 14.27 -7.75 9.12
N SER A 47 13.03 -8.14 8.81
CA SER A 47 12.47 -9.46 9.15
C SER A 47 13.25 -10.62 8.53
N SER A 48 13.84 -10.43 7.33
CA SER A 48 14.70 -11.46 6.71
C SER A 48 16.02 -11.61 7.45
N VAL A 49 16.62 -10.50 7.92
CA VAL A 49 17.80 -10.53 8.80
C VAL A 49 17.49 -11.24 10.12
N LEU A 50 16.35 -10.94 10.75
CA LEU A 50 15.90 -11.64 11.96
C LEU A 50 15.74 -13.14 11.73
N LYS A 51 15.16 -13.58 10.60
CA LYS A 51 15.08 -15.00 10.23
C LYS A 51 16.45 -15.65 10.01
N MET A 52 17.41 -14.93 9.43
CA MET A 52 18.79 -15.43 9.31
C MET A 52 19.44 -15.61 10.68
N ILE A 53 19.23 -14.66 11.60
CA ILE A 53 19.69 -14.77 12.99
C ILE A 53 19.03 -15.98 13.67
N GLU A 54 17.72 -16.14 13.58
CA GLU A 54 17.00 -17.28 14.14
C GLU A 54 17.58 -18.63 13.67
N ARG A 55 17.87 -18.74 12.37
CA ARG A 55 18.48 -19.94 11.76
C ARG A 55 19.89 -20.20 12.29
N ASP A 56 20.69 -19.15 12.42
CA ASP A 56 22.13 -19.25 12.70
C ASP A 56 22.45 -19.31 14.21
N VAL A 57 21.53 -18.84 15.05
CA VAL A 57 21.53 -19.09 16.49
C VAL A 57 21.32 -20.58 16.69
N LYS A 58 22.40 -21.30 16.99
CA LYS A 58 22.34 -22.72 17.32
C LYS A 58 21.56 -22.87 18.63
N PRO A 59 20.35 -23.46 18.63
CA PRO A 59 19.70 -23.86 19.87
C PRO A 59 20.44 -25.09 20.36
N ASP A 60 21.59 -24.88 21.00
CA ASP A 60 22.08 -25.84 21.98
C ASP A 60 21.14 -25.76 23.19
N GLY A 61 21.07 -26.78 24.04
CA GLY A 61 20.15 -26.77 25.19
C GLY A 61 20.32 -25.57 26.14
N ALA A 62 21.40 -24.79 25.99
CA ALA A 62 21.71 -23.59 26.75
C ALA A 62 21.19 -22.29 26.11
N VAL A 63 20.79 -22.29 24.83
CA VAL A 63 20.20 -21.12 24.16
C VAL A 63 18.70 -21.34 23.92
N ALA A 64 17.87 -20.36 24.28
CA ALA A 64 16.46 -20.30 23.91
C ALA A 64 16.26 -19.12 22.96
N CYS A 65 15.75 -19.36 21.76
CA CYS A 65 15.41 -18.31 20.79
C CYS A 65 13.89 -18.21 20.66
N ILE A 66 13.33 -17.02 20.81
CA ILE A 66 11.90 -16.73 20.82
C ILE A 66 11.62 -15.64 19.80
N TRP A 67 10.69 -15.89 18.89
CA TRP A 67 10.18 -14.88 17.97
C TRP A 67 8.94 -14.20 18.53
N PHE A 68 8.91 -12.87 18.49
CA PHE A 68 7.78 -12.05 18.88
C PHE A 68 7.46 -11.03 17.78
N ASN A 69 6.22 -11.04 17.29
CA ASN A 69 5.72 -10.06 16.33
C ASN A 69 4.78 -9.08 17.04
N GLY A 70 5.20 -7.83 17.21
CA GLY A 70 4.41 -6.84 17.95
C GLY A 70 3.07 -6.51 17.29
N TRP A 71 3.03 -6.51 15.96
CA TRP A 71 1.84 -6.18 15.18
C TRP A 71 0.72 -7.21 15.32
N THR A 72 1.07 -8.49 15.49
CA THR A 72 0.10 -9.59 15.68
C THR A 72 -0.76 -9.40 16.94
N PHE A 73 -0.23 -8.69 17.93
CA PHE A 73 -0.90 -8.43 19.21
C PHE A 73 -1.40 -6.98 19.34
N GLN A 74 -1.49 -6.25 18.23
CA GLN A 74 -2.10 -4.93 18.22
C GLN A 74 -3.60 -5.02 18.48
N GLY A 75 -4.10 -4.25 19.45
CA GLY A 75 -5.51 -4.25 19.87
C GLY A 75 -5.79 -5.07 21.13
N PHE A 76 -4.78 -5.74 21.70
CA PHE A 76 -4.85 -6.19 23.08
C PHE A 76 -4.53 -5.02 24.02
N ASP A 77 -5.30 -4.86 25.11
CA ASP A 77 -5.23 -3.71 26.01
C ASP A 77 -3.89 -3.56 26.78
N ASP A 78 -2.93 -4.48 26.65
CA ASP A 78 -1.63 -4.41 27.34
C ASP A 78 -0.52 -5.15 26.57
N ALA A 79 0.15 -4.47 25.64
CA ALA A 79 1.20 -5.08 24.81
C ALA A 79 2.43 -5.49 25.63
N LYS A 80 2.71 -4.74 26.71
CA LYS A 80 3.80 -5.06 27.64
C LYS A 80 3.59 -6.42 28.28
N THR A 81 2.37 -6.67 28.74
CA THR A 81 2.07 -7.95 29.35
C THR A 81 2.07 -9.08 28.33
N VAL A 82 1.56 -8.85 27.12
CA VAL A 82 1.55 -9.87 26.06
C VAL A 82 2.98 -10.32 25.70
N LEU A 83 3.96 -9.42 25.66
CA LEU A 83 5.36 -9.81 25.44
C LEU A 83 5.87 -10.72 26.56
N ILE A 84 5.62 -10.36 27.81
CA ILE A 84 6.06 -11.14 28.99
C ILE A 84 5.46 -12.55 28.94
N GLU A 85 4.15 -12.65 28.68
CA GLU A 85 3.43 -13.92 28.59
C GLU A 85 3.93 -14.78 27.43
N ALA A 86 4.17 -14.16 26.26
CA ALA A 86 4.71 -14.84 25.10
C ALA A 86 6.07 -15.46 25.40
N ILE A 87 6.97 -14.71 26.06
CA ILE A 87 8.29 -15.21 26.45
C ILE A 87 8.18 -16.38 27.42
N ILE A 88 7.38 -16.26 28.49
CA ILE A 88 7.23 -17.31 29.50
C ILE A 88 6.59 -18.56 28.88
N THR A 89 5.51 -18.39 28.13
CA THR A 89 4.77 -19.48 27.49
C THR A 89 5.64 -20.23 26.49
N GLU A 90 6.39 -19.51 25.67
CA GLU A 90 7.27 -20.12 24.67
C GLU A 90 8.45 -20.83 25.34
N LEU A 91 9.03 -20.27 26.40
CA LEU A 91 10.05 -20.95 27.19
C LEU A 91 9.53 -22.24 27.83
N MET A 92 8.33 -22.20 28.42
CA MET A 92 7.63 -23.39 28.93
C MET A 92 7.41 -24.43 27.83
N ARG A 93 7.04 -24.01 26.61
CA ARG A 93 6.84 -24.90 25.46
C ARG A 93 8.15 -25.58 25.04
N GLN A 94 9.24 -24.82 24.91
CA GLN A 94 10.56 -25.34 24.55
C GLN A 94 11.15 -26.28 25.61
N ARG A 95 10.76 -26.11 26.87
CA ARG A 95 11.20 -26.93 28.02
C ARG A 95 10.04 -27.75 28.62
N ARG A 96 9.10 -28.21 27.79
CA ARG A 96 7.89 -28.95 28.22
C ARG A 96 8.14 -30.16 29.13
N THR A 97 9.31 -30.78 29.02
CA THR A 97 9.68 -31.98 29.79
C THR A 97 10.20 -31.66 31.19
N MET A 98 10.44 -30.39 31.51
CA MET A 98 10.96 -29.96 32.80
C MET A 98 9.80 -29.47 33.69
N ALA A 99 9.31 -30.34 34.60
CA ALA A 99 8.18 -30.03 35.48
C ALA A 99 8.36 -28.70 36.25
N LYS A 100 9.55 -28.47 36.81
CA LYS A 100 9.86 -27.23 37.53
C LYS A 100 9.75 -25.97 36.66
N VAL A 101 10.03 -26.05 35.36
CA VAL A 101 9.84 -24.92 34.43
C VAL A 101 8.34 -24.64 34.24
N GLN A 102 7.52 -25.68 34.20
CA GLN A 102 6.08 -25.53 34.09
C GLN A 102 5.49 -24.89 35.36
N ASP A 103 5.95 -25.31 36.53
CA ASP A 103 5.46 -24.81 37.81
C ASP A 103 5.85 -23.33 38.02
N LEU A 104 7.12 -22.98 37.84
CA LEU A 104 7.61 -21.60 37.94
C LEU A 104 7.00 -20.69 36.86
N GLY A 105 6.85 -21.21 35.64
CA GLY A 105 6.23 -20.48 34.54
C GLY A 105 4.76 -20.15 34.82
N LYS A 106 3.99 -21.10 35.35
CA LYS A 106 2.59 -20.86 35.78
C LYS A 106 2.51 -19.83 36.90
N GLU A 107 3.39 -19.90 37.89
CA GLU A 107 3.43 -18.91 38.98
C GLU A 107 3.72 -17.49 38.44
N LEU A 108 4.67 -17.37 37.50
CA LEU A 108 4.97 -16.09 36.86
C LEU A 108 3.79 -15.57 36.02
N LEU A 109 3.11 -16.42 35.25
CA LEU A 109 1.92 -16.02 34.49
C LEU A 109 0.79 -15.54 35.41
N GLN A 110 0.52 -16.23 36.53
CA GLN A 110 -0.51 -15.82 37.49
C GLN A 110 -0.23 -14.42 38.09
N ARG A 111 1.03 -14.10 38.36
CA ARG A 111 1.42 -12.76 38.85
C ARG A 111 1.22 -11.67 37.79
N VAL A 112 1.48 -12.02 36.54
CA VAL A 112 1.28 -11.14 35.40
C VAL A 112 -0.22 -10.86 35.18
N ASP A 113 -1.07 -11.88 35.30
CA ASP A 113 -2.53 -11.74 35.28
C ASP A 113 -3.05 -10.88 36.45
N PHE A 114 -2.45 -11.02 37.63
CA PHE A 114 -2.78 -10.18 38.79
C PHE A 114 -2.43 -8.70 38.54
N LEU A 115 -1.26 -8.41 37.95
CA LEU A 115 -0.86 -7.05 37.57
C LEU A 115 -1.82 -6.42 36.54
N LYS A 116 -2.32 -7.22 35.57
CA LYS A 116 -3.38 -6.81 34.63
C LYS A 116 -4.68 -6.47 35.34
N LEU A 117 -5.12 -7.31 36.29
CA LEU A 117 -6.37 -7.13 37.03
C LEU A 117 -6.31 -5.89 37.94
N ALA A 118 -5.16 -5.64 38.56
CA ALA A 118 -4.91 -4.45 39.35
C ALA A 118 -5.02 -3.16 38.51
N LYS A 119 -4.49 -3.15 37.28
CA LYS A 119 -4.64 -2.01 36.34
C LYS A 119 -6.09 -1.79 35.86
N ARG A 120 -6.91 -2.85 35.75
CA ARG A 120 -8.27 -2.80 35.20
C ARG A 120 -9.37 -2.44 36.22
N GLY A 121 -9.06 -2.30 37.50
CA GLY A 121 -9.97 -1.67 38.46
C GLY A 121 -11.22 -2.50 38.81
N VAL A 122 -11.05 -3.71 39.34
CA VAL A 122 -12.09 -4.33 40.19
C VAL A 122 -11.93 -3.80 41.62
N GLY A 123 -12.46 -2.60 41.86
CA GLY A 123 -13.21 -2.25 43.06
C GLY A 123 -12.57 -2.28 44.45
N LEU A 124 -11.26 -2.46 44.66
CA LEU A 124 -10.65 -2.33 46.00
C LEU A 124 -9.33 -1.55 45.99
N ALA A 125 -9.46 -0.25 46.25
CA ALA A 125 -8.45 0.65 46.84
C ALA A 125 -7.06 0.72 46.18
N ILE A 126 -6.94 1.40 45.05
CA ILE A 126 -5.65 1.93 44.57
C ILE A 126 -5.51 3.39 45.01
N ASN A 127 -5.08 3.58 46.26
CA ASN A 127 -4.49 4.86 46.70
C ASN A 127 -2.95 4.82 46.63
N LEU A 128 -2.37 3.88 45.87
CA LEU A 128 -0.91 3.64 45.86
C LEU A 128 -0.19 4.09 44.57
N ALA A 129 -0.90 4.61 43.56
CA ALA A 129 -0.27 4.91 42.27
C ALA A 129 0.22 6.37 42.08
N THR A 130 -0.09 7.32 42.97
CA THR A 130 0.23 8.76 42.75
C THR A 130 0.94 9.50 43.90
N GLY A 131 1.13 8.88 45.07
CA GLY A 131 2.09 9.37 46.07
C GLY A 131 1.77 10.68 46.83
N LEU A 132 0.53 11.18 46.86
CA LEU A 132 0.15 12.32 47.73
C LEU A 132 -1.22 12.10 48.38
N PRO A 133 -1.36 12.16 49.73
CA PRO A 133 -2.66 12.25 50.37
C PRO A 133 -3.08 13.73 50.48
N SER A 134 -4.23 14.10 49.91
CA SER A 134 -4.97 15.29 50.37
C SER A 134 -6.01 14.85 51.41
N PRO A 135 -6.08 15.49 52.60
CA PRO A 135 -7.00 15.11 53.68
C PRO A 135 -8.49 15.14 53.31
N ASP A 136 -8.86 15.86 52.24
CA ASP A 136 -10.26 16.13 51.90
C ASP A 136 -10.96 14.99 51.13
N GLN A 137 -10.24 13.96 50.67
CA GLN A 137 -10.82 12.87 49.85
C GLN A 137 -11.23 11.62 50.63
N ILE A 138 -11.03 11.58 51.95
CA ILE A 138 -11.40 10.44 52.79
C ILE A 138 -12.93 10.25 52.89
N GLY A 139 -13.71 11.31 52.66
CA GLY A 139 -15.18 11.29 52.78
C GLY A 139 -15.93 10.59 51.63
N ALA A 140 -15.31 10.41 50.45
CA ALA A 140 -15.99 9.88 49.27
C ALA A 140 -15.92 8.34 49.14
N ALA A 141 -15.08 7.67 49.92
CA ALA A 141 -14.84 6.23 49.80
C ALA A 141 -15.99 5.35 50.30
N ILE A 142 -16.90 5.88 51.11
CA ILE A 142 -18.01 5.10 51.71
C ILE A 142 -19.26 5.09 50.79
N GLY A 143 -19.38 6.04 49.85
CA GLY A 143 -20.55 6.16 48.97
C GLY A 143 -20.57 5.15 47.81
N GLY A 144 -19.42 4.88 47.19
CA GLY A 144 -19.34 4.08 45.96
C GLY A 144 -19.56 2.56 46.14
N ILE A 145 -19.52 2.05 47.37
CA ILE A 145 -19.75 0.63 47.66
C ILE A 145 -21.21 0.23 47.41
N LYS A 146 -22.17 1.17 47.56
CA LYS A 146 -23.60 0.88 47.37
C LYS A 146 -24.00 0.70 45.91
N ASP A 147 -23.34 1.39 44.98
CA ASP A 147 -23.71 1.35 43.55
C ASP A 147 -23.14 0.13 42.83
N VAL A 148 -22.02 -0.44 43.31
CA VAL A 148 -21.46 -1.68 42.75
C VAL A 148 -22.29 -2.90 43.17
N ILE A 149 -22.90 -2.88 44.36
CA ILE A 149 -23.80 -3.95 44.84
C ILE A 149 -25.12 -3.97 44.05
N GLY A 150 -25.53 -2.86 43.45
CA GLY A 150 -26.77 -2.77 42.66
C GLY A 150 -26.74 -3.48 41.30
N ASN A 151 -25.55 -3.70 40.71
CA ASN A 151 -25.41 -4.19 39.32
C ASN A 151 -24.81 -5.61 39.18
N LEU A 152 -24.50 -6.31 40.27
CA LEU A 152 -24.05 -7.71 40.26
C LEU A 152 -25.17 -8.66 40.72
N GLY A 153 -26.28 -8.68 39.99
CA GLY A 153 -27.30 -9.70 40.16
C GLY A 153 -26.82 -11.04 39.57
N LYS A 154 -26.56 -12.04 40.44
CA LYS A 154 -26.32 -13.49 40.19
C LYS A 154 -24.92 -14.05 40.47
N ALA A 155 -24.17 -13.50 41.43
CA ALA A 155 -23.12 -14.27 42.10
C ALA A 155 -23.48 -14.37 43.60
N SER A 156 -23.35 -15.56 44.20
CA SER A 156 -23.59 -15.70 45.63
C SER A 156 -22.49 -14.99 46.41
N ALA A 157 -22.80 -14.48 47.61
CA ALA A 157 -21.81 -13.82 48.46
C ALA A 157 -20.61 -14.75 48.78
N GLU A 158 -20.84 -16.05 48.81
CA GLU A 158 -19.83 -17.09 49.05
C GLU A 158 -18.88 -17.27 47.85
N ASP A 159 -19.35 -17.13 46.61
CA ASP A 159 -18.50 -17.21 45.40
C ASP A 159 -17.56 -16.00 45.28
N ILE A 160 -18.05 -14.82 45.68
CA ILE A 160 -17.28 -13.58 45.74
C ILE A 160 -16.23 -13.68 46.84
N GLU A 161 -16.60 -14.23 48.01
CA GLU A 161 -15.69 -14.42 49.14
C GLU A 161 -14.61 -15.47 48.82
N ALA A 162 -14.95 -16.55 48.11
CA ALA A 162 -13.98 -17.55 47.64
C ALA A 162 -12.96 -16.96 46.65
N GLN A 163 -13.41 -16.18 45.65
CA GLN A 163 -12.51 -15.49 44.70
C GLN A 163 -11.65 -14.42 45.38
N LEU A 164 -12.18 -13.71 46.38
CA LEU A 164 -11.44 -12.77 47.22
C LEU A 164 -10.44 -13.47 48.16
N THR A 165 -10.76 -14.65 48.66
CA THR A 165 -9.88 -15.43 49.54
C THR A 165 -8.72 -16.04 48.74
N GLU A 166 -8.99 -16.51 47.53
CA GLU A 166 -7.98 -17.00 46.60
C GLU A 166 -7.05 -15.85 46.18
N ALA A 167 -7.58 -14.69 45.76
CA ALA A 167 -6.81 -13.49 45.45
C ALA A 167 -6.04 -12.91 46.67
N SER A 168 -6.57 -13.03 47.88
CA SER A 168 -5.93 -12.51 49.10
C SER A 168 -4.86 -13.44 49.69
N SER A 169 -4.88 -14.73 49.35
CA SER A 169 -3.80 -15.66 49.68
C SER A 169 -2.51 -15.28 48.94
N TYR A 170 -2.60 -14.81 47.69
CA TYR A 170 -1.48 -14.23 46.93
C TYR A 170 -1.08 -12.83 47.43
N LEU A 171 -2.01 -12.05 48.00
CA LEU A 171 -1.73 -10.75 48.61
C LEU A 171 -1.02 -10.82 49.96
N ARG A 172 -1.07 -11.95 50.68
CA ARG A 172 -0.36 -12.10 51.96
C ARG A 172 1.16 -12.06 51.81
N ASP A 173 1.67 -12.46 50.65
CA ASP A 173 3.10 -12.36 50.30
C ASP A 173 3.47 -11.02 49.65
N ALA A 174 2.49 -10.22 49.23
CA ALA A 174 2.67 -8.91 48.57
C ALA A 174 2.43 -7.71 49.51
N LYS A 175 2.31 -7.92 50.83
CA LYS A 175 2.16 -6.82 51.79
C LYS A 175 3.46 -6.04 51.92
N GLY A 176 3.52 -4.88 51.25
CA GLY A 176 4.55 -3.86 51.45
C GLY A 176 5.47 -3.59 50.26
N MET A 177 5.26 -4.26 49.12
CA MET A 177 6.08 -4.04 47.93
C MET A 177 5.70 -2.73 47.23
N THR A 178 6.68 -1.85 47.07
CA THR A 178 6.61 -0.70 46.16
C THR A 178 6.69 -1.18 44.71
N MET A 179 6.27 -0.36 43.72
CA MET A 179 6.38 -0.72 42.30
C MET A 179 7.80 -1.18 41.87
N PRO A 180 8.90 -0.61 42.41
CA PRO A 180 10.25 -1.16 42.25
C PRO A 180 10.42 -2.60 42.76
N ASP A 181 9.91 -2.92 43.96
CA ASP A 181 10.07 -4.25 44.58
C ASP A 181 9.37 -5.36 43.76
N ALA A 182 8.24 -5.04 43.13
CA ALA A 182 7.52 -5.96 42.25
C ALA A 182 8.29 -6.28 40.96
N VAL A 183 9.00 -5.29 40.41
CA VAL A 183 9.84 -5.47 39.21
C VAL A 183 11.07 -6.31 39.55
N ASP A 184 11.70 -6.07 40.71
CA ASP A 184 12.87 -6.83 41.14
C ASP A 184 12.53 -8.27 41.54
N ASP A 185 11.38 -8.51 42.18
CA ASP A 185 10.86 -9.87 42.43
C ASP A 185 10.56 -10.61 41.13
N PHE A 186 9.92 -9.95 40.15
CA PHE A 186 9.69 -10.54 38.83
C PHE A 186 11.02 -10.94 38.16
N ARG A 187 12.02 -10.04 38.17
CA ARG A 187 13.35 -10.31 37.61
C ARG A 187 14.01 -11.50 38.27
N ALA A 188 14.06 -11.53 39.61
CA ALA A 188 14.68 -12.62 40.35
C ALA A 188 14.04 -13.99 40.01
N ARG A 189 12.71 -14.03 39.93
CA ARG A 189 11.97 -15.25 39.56
C ARG A 189 12.15 -15.65 38.12
N PHE A 190 12.22 -14.67 37.22
CA PHE A 190 12.50 -14.92 35.81
C PHE A 190 13.93 -15.43 35.61
N GLU A 191 14.91 -14.92 36.35
CA GLU A 191 16.27 -15.48 36.40
C GLU A 191 16.25 -16.93 36.89
N ASP A 192 15.48 -17.23 37.93
CA ASP A 192 15.35 -18.60 38.43
C ASP A 192 14.67 -19.53 37.42
N LEU A 193 13.68 -19.03 36.68
CA LEU A 193 13.08 -19.74 35.55
C LEU A 193 14.13 -20.08 34.49
N LEU A 194 14.99 -19.13 34.10
CA LEU A 194 16.08 -19.37 33.14
C LEU A 194 17.10 -20.41 33.66
N LYS A 195 17.50 -20.30 34.93
CA LYS A 195 18.42 -21.26 35.58
C LYS A 195 17.84 -22.67 35.58
N VAL A 196 16.57 -22.83 35.98
CA VAL A 196 15.88 -24.14 36.02
C VAL A 196 15.66 -24.68 34.61
N ALA A 197 15.38 -23.81 33.64
CA ALA A 197 15.28 -24.14 32.22
C ALA A 197 16.63 -24.51 31.58
N LYS A 198 17.74 -24.34 32.32
CA LYS A 198 19.12 -24.50 31.85
C LYS A 198 19.42 -23.62 30.64
N VAL A 199 18.83 -22.42 30.60
CA VAL A 199 19.07 -21.42 29.55
C VAL A 199 20.15 -20.47 30.05
N GLU A 200 21.32 -20.53 29.42
CA GLU A 200 22.40 -19.56 29.62
C GLU A 200 22.13 -18.25 28.87
N GLN A 201 21.47 -18.33 27.71
CA GLN A 201 21.08 -17.16 26.94
C GLN A 201 19.67 -17.29 26.35
N LEU A 202 18.81 -16.33 26.69
CA LEU A 202 17.51 -16.12 26.07
C LEU A 202 17.65 -15.05 24.99
N ILE A 203 17.34 -15.38 23.74
CA ILE A 203 17.32 -14.44 22.61
C ILE A 203 15.87 -14.20 22.21
N VAL A 204 15.40 -12.97 22.28
CA VAL A 204 14.06 -12.57 21.84
C VAL A 204 14.19 -11.72 20.59
N LEU A 205 13.73 -12.26 19.46
CA LEU A 205 13.66 -11.57 18.17
C LEU A 205 12.33 -10.83 18.10
N ILE A 206 12.38 -9.51 18.00
CA ILE A 206 11.20 -8.64 17.98
C ILE A 206 11.06 -8.04 16.59
N ASP A 207 9.94 -8.35 15.92
CA ASP A 207 9.65 -7.90 14.55
C ASP A 207 8.36 -7.06 14.46
N ASP A 208 8.22 -6.33 13.35
CA ASP A 208 7.06 -5.50 12.97
C ASP A 208 6.64 -4.45 14.02
N LEU A 209 7.58 -3.95 14.84
CA LEU A 209 7.29 -2.82 15.75
C LEU A 209 6.89 -1.54 15.00
N ASP A 210 7.45 -1.33 13.81
CA ASP A 210 7.16 -0.20 12.94
C ASP A 210 5.74 -0.25 12.32
N ARG A 211 5.01 -1.36 12.47
CA ARG A 211 3.59 -1.49 12.07
C ARG A 211 2.62 -1.32 13.22
N CYS A 212 3.11 -1.31 14.45
CA CYS A 212 2.29 -1.15 15.64
C CYS A 212 1.72 0.26 15.75
N LEU A 213 0.59 0.40 16.46
CA LEU A 213 0.17 1.72 16.94
C LEU A 213 1.25 2.31 17.85
N PRO A 214 1.42 3.65 17.86
CA PRO A 214 2.39 4.33 18.71
C PRO A 214 2.42 3.86 20.17
N GLU A 215 1.25 3.69 20.78
CA GLU A 215 1.10 3.27 22.17
C GLU A 215 1.61 1.83 22.37
N THR A 216 1.20 0.90 21.49
CA THR A 216 1.65 -0.50 21.48
C THR A 216 3.17 -0.62 21.28
N ALA A 217 3.75 0.18 20.38
CA ALA A 217 5.19 0.17 20.13
C ALA A 217 5.97 0.60 21.38
N ILE A 218 5.53 1.65 22.06
CA ILE A 218 6.17 2.14 23.30
C ILE A 218 6.00 1.15 24.44
N GLU A 219 4.81 0.59 24.65
CA GLU A 219 4.57 -0.44 25.65
C GLU A 219 5.48 -1.65 25.45
N THR A 220 5.68 -2.08 24.20
CA THR A 220 6.59 -3.18 23.86
C THR A 220 8.05 -2.81 24.17
N LEU A 221 8.49 -1.61 23.82
CA LEU A 221 9.83 -1.11 24.15
C LEU A 221 10.05 -0.99 25.67
N GLU A 222 9.03 -0.58 26.42
CA GLU A 222 9.08 -0.57 27.89
C GLU A 222 9.11 -1.96 28.50
N ALA A 223 8.43 -2.93 27.88
CA ALA A 223 8.47 -4.32 28.32
C ALA A 223 9.88 -4.90 28.19
N ILE A 224 10.58 -4.60 27.09
CA ILE A 224 11.98 -4.94 26.91
C ILE A 224 12.83 -4.40 28.06
N ARG A 225 12.61 -3.15 28.51
CA ARG A 225 13.32 -2.55 29.67
C ARG A 225 13.24 -3.36 30.95
N LEU A 226 12.14 -4.08 31.17
CA LEU A 226 12.00 -4.93 32.35
C LEU A 226 13.03 -6.06 32.35
N PHE A 227 13.35 -6.58 31.16
CA PHE A 227 14.30 -7.67 30.94
C PHE A 227 15.75 -7.21 30.67
N LEU A 228 16.00 -5.92 30.38
CA LEU A 228 17.35 -5.39 30.10
C LEU A 228 18.37 -5.52 31.26
N PHE A 229 17.92 -5.98 32.43
CA PHE A 229 18.78 -6.19 33.59
C PHE A 229 18.86 -7.67 34.01
N VAL A 230 18.17 -8.57 33.31
CA VAL A 230 18.23 -10.01 33.54
C VAL A 230 19.47 -10.57 32.85
N PRO A 231 20.46 -11.12 33.58
CA PRO A 231 21.65 -11.71 32.98
C PRO A 231 21.29 -12.82 31.99
N GLY A 232 21.89 -12.77 30.80
CA GLY A 232 21.62 -13.74 29.72
C GLY A 232 20.39 -13.44 28.87
N ALA A 233 19.65 -12.36 29.12
CA ALA A 233 18.57 -11.93 28.23
C ALA A 233 19.11 -11.04 27.09
N ALA A 234 18.84 -11.41 25.85
CA ALA A 234 19.23 -10.68 24.66
C ALA A 234 18.01 -10.36 23.80
N PHE A 235 17.90 -9.12 23.32
CA PHE A 235 16.82 -8.66 22.45
C PHE A 235 17.39 -8.22 21.10
N VAL A 236 16.80 -8.70 20.01
CA VAL A 236 17.13 -8.23 18.65
C VAL A 236 15.89 -7.62 18.05
N ILE A 237 15.92 -6.32 17.77
CA ILE A 237 14.74 -5.54 17.43
C ILE A 237 14.82 -5.08 15.98
N GLY A 238 13.93 -5.56 15.13
CA GLY A 238 13.71 -5.01 13.78
C GLY A 238 12.78 -3.80 13.85
N ALA A 239 13.30 -2.60 13.57
CA ALA A 239 12.49 -1.38 13.59
C ALA A 239 12.95 -0.32 12.59
N ASP A 240 12.01 0.46 12.08
CA ASP A 240 12.25 1.71 11.36
C ASP A 240 12.46 2.85 12.38
N GLU A 241 13.63 3.50 12.35
CA GLU A 241 14.00 4.56 13.30
C GLU A 241 13.00 5.74 13.26
N GLY A 242 12.49 6.09 12.07
CA GLY A 242 11.55 7.19 11.89
C GLY A 242 10.17 6.90 12.47
N MET A 243 9.67 5.68 12.31
CA MET A 243 8.40 5.27 12.92
C MET A 243 8.47 5.20 14.44
N ILE A 244 9.59 4.71 15.00
CA ILE A 244 9.75 4.71 16.46
C ILE A 244 9.89 6.15 16.99
N GLU A 245 10.60 7.03 16.28
CA GLU A 245 10.67 8.45 16.65
C GLU A 245 9.28 9.10 16.68
N TYR A 246 8.45 8.82 15.67
CA TYR A 246 7.05 9.25 15.65
C TYR A 246 6.26 8.71 16.87
N ALA A 247 6.41 7.43 17.19
CA ALA A 247 5.72 6.81 18.33
C ALA A 247 6.12 7.45 19.67
N VAL A 248 7.41 7.70 19.89
CA VAL A 248 7.91 8.37 21.10
C VAL A 248 7.35 9.79 21.23
N ARG A 249 7.36 10.56 20.13
CA ARG A 249 6.83 11.94 20.14
C ARG A 249 5.34 11.99 20.46
N ARG A 250 4.56 11.03 19.96
CA ARG A 250 3.12 10.98 20.25
C ARG A 250 2.83 10.59 21.70
N HIS A 251 3.64 9.70 22.28
CA HIS A 251 3.50 9.26 23.66
C HIS A 251 3.94 10.34 24.68
N PHE A 252 4.85 11.25 24.30
CA PHE A 252 5.33 12.36 25.13
C PHE A 252 5.06 13.72 24.45
N PRO A 253 3.81 14.22 24.46
CA PRO A 253 3.41 15.41 23.71
C PRO A 253 4.02 16.72 24.24
N ASP A 254 4.40 16.78 25.52
CA ASP A 254 4.96 17.97 26.18
C ASP A 254 6.49 18.14 25.99
N LEU A 255 7.08 17.43 25.03
CA LEU A 255 8.50 17.59 24.71
C LEU A 255 8.73 19.01 24.17
N PRO A 256 9.72 19.77 24.69
CA PRO A 256 9.96 21.14 24.28
C PRO A 256 10.20 21.21 22.77
N ALA A 257 9.38 22.00 22.07
CA ALA A 257 9.51 22.30 20.65
C ALA A 257 10.72 23.23 20.40
N ALA A 258 11.92 22.74 20.70
CA ALA A 258 13.14 23.43 20.31
C ALA A 258 13.36 23.24 18.79
N PRO A 259 13.90 24.22 18.06
CA PRO A 259 14.28 24.09 16.64
C PRO A 259 15.30 22.97 16.38
N THR A 260 15.82 22.36 17.45
CA THR A 260 16.74 21.24 17.50
C THR A 260 16.12 20.00 18.16
N ALA A 261 14.80 19.78 18.17
CA ALA A 261 14.09 18.71 18.92
C ALA A 261 14.35 17.24 18.47
N VAL A 262 15.35 17.01 17.61
CA VAL A 262 15.84 15.68 17.18
C VAL A 262 16.57 14.84 18.28
N PRO A 263 16.98 15.35 19.47
CA PRO A 263 17.67 14.56 20.49
C PRO A 263 16.80 13.59 21.29
N TYR A 264 15.58 13.93 21.75
CA TYR A 264 14.97 13.12 22.81
C TYR A 264 14.55 11.71 22.34
N ALA A 265 13.91 11.61 21.18
CA ALA A 265 13.49 10.32 20.64
C ALA A 265 14.69 9.44 20.24
N ARG A 266 15.73 10.04 19.64
CA ARG A 266 16.99 9.33 19.37
C ARG A 266 17.70 8.89 20.65
N ASN A 267 17.78 9.76 21.66
CA ASN A 267 18.33 9.42 22.97
C ASN A 267 17.52 8.31 23.67
N TYR A 268 16.20 8.27 23.45
CA TYR A 268 15.34 7.21 24.00
C TYR A 268 15.69 5.85 23.37
N LEU A 269 15.90 5.81 22.05
CA LEU A 269 16.36 4.63 21.31
C LEU A 269 17.78 4.23 21.66
N GLU A 270 18.73 5.18 21.72
CA GLU A 270 20.13 4.93 22.09
C GLU A 270 20.27 4.35 23.50
N LYS A 271 19.40 4.74 24.44
CA LYS A 271 19.37 4.14 25.78
C LYS A 271 18.83 2.71 25.81
N LEU A 272 18.03 2.33 24.83
CA LEU A 272 17.40 1.01 24.72
C LEU A 272 18.24 0.04 23.89
N ILE A 273 18.76 0.52 22.77
CA ILE A 273 19.50 -0.23 21.77
C ILE A 273 20.98 0.04 22.00
N GLN A 274 21.68 -0.95 22.54
CA GLN A 274 23.10 -0.83 22.85
C GLN A 274 23.96 -1.04 21.60
N VAL A 275 23.52 -1.89 20.67
CA VAL A 275 24.26 -2.21 19.44
C VAL A 275 23.37 -2.01 18.20
N PRO A 276 23.49 -0.87 17.50
CA PRO A 276 22.71 -0.60 16.29
C PRO A 276 23.41 -1.16 15.03
N PHE A 277 22.67 -1.90 14.21
CA PHE A 277 23.04 -2.27 12.84
C PHE A 277 22.06 -1.64 11.86
N ARG A 278 22.57 -1.09 10.76
CA ARG A 278 21.76 -0.50 9.69
C ARG A 278 21.88 -1.34 8.42
N ILE A 279 20.75 -1.72 7.86
CA ILE A 279 20.68 -2.38 6.55
C ILE A 279 20.89 -1.28 5.48
N PRO A 280 21.92 -1.40 4.62
CA PRO A 280 22.14 -0.43 3.54
C PRO A 280 21.06 -0.55 2.46
N SER A 281 20.77 0.55 1.79
CA SER A 281 20.00 0.52 0.54
C SER A 281 20.80 -0.14 -0.57
N LEU A 282 20.11 -0.79 -1.51
CA LEU A 282 20.76 -1.47 -2.62
C LEU A 282 21.29 -0.46 -3.64
N GLY A 283 22.57 -0.61 -4.02
CA GLY A 283 23.13 0.05 -5.19
C GLY A 283 22.72 -0.60 -6.50
N VAL A 284 23.31 -0.15 -7.60
CA VAL A 284 22.99 -0.63 -8.96
C VAL A 284 23.35 -2.10 -9.14
N GLN A 285 24.54 -2.52 -8.68
CA GLN A 285 25.02 -3.89 -8.86
C GLN A 285 24.27 -4.87 -7.95
N GLU A 286 23.98 -4.43 -6.72
CA GLU A 286 23.17 -5.15 -5.74
C GLU A 286 21.76 -5.35 -6.28
N THR A 287 21.13 -4.29 -6.80
CA THR A 287 19.78 -4.36 -7.39
C THR A 287 19.74 -5.29 -8.59
N ARG A 288 20.70 -5.18 -9.51
CA ARG A 288 20.78 -6.08 -10.68
C ARG A 288 20.91 -7.54 -10.27
N THR A 289 21.80 -7.82 -9.32
CA THR A 289 22.01 -9.17 -8.79
C THR A 289 20.75 -9.69 -8.09
N TYR A 290 20.09 -8.84 -7.32
CA TYR A 290 18.86 -9.18 -6.63
C TYR A 290 17.72 -9.52 -7.61
N VAL A 291 17.49 -8.68 -8.61
CA VAL A 291 16.49 -8.92 -9.67
C VAL A 291 16.78 -10.23 -10.39
N MET A 292 18.05 -10.49 -10.72
CA MET A 292 18.49 -11.74 -11.35
C MET A 292 18.10 -12.96 -10.50
N LEU A 293 18.45 -12.94 -9.21
CA LEU A 293 18.17 -14.05 -8.29
C LEU A 293 16.65 -14.27 -8.12
N LEU A 294 15.85 -13.20 -8.03
CA LEU A 294 14.40 -13.30 -7.94
C LEU A 294 13.76 -13.95 -9.18
N LEU A 295 14.20 -13.54 -10.38
CA LEU A 295 13.64 -14.06 -11.64
C LEU A 295 14.04 -15.53 -11.84
N VAL A 296 15.31 -15.86 -11.65
CA VAL A 296 15.80 -17.24 -11.74
C VAL A 296 15.12 -18.12 -10.68
N GLY A 297 15.03 -17.64 -9.44
CA GLY A 297 14.32 -18.34 -8.37
C GLY A 297 12.85 -18.60 -8.71
N SER A 298 12.18 -17.68 -9.40
CA SER A 298 10.79 -17.85 -9.84
C SER A 298 10.60 -18.92 -10.95
N ILE A 299 11.67 -19.21 -11.72
CA ILE A 299 11.70 -20.22 -12.78
C ILE A 299 12.00 -21.61 -12.20
N VAL A 300 12.97 -21.68 -11.28
CA VAL A 300 13.37 -22.92 -10.61
C VAL A 300 12.29 -23.38 -9.63
N LYS A 301 11.67 -22.44 -8.90
CA LYS A 301 10.62 -22.66 -7.88
C LYS A 301 11.05 -23.52 -6.69
N ASP A 302 12.34 -23.76 -6.53
CA ASP A 302 12.93 -24.44 -5.40
C ASP A 302 14.22 -23.70 -5.00
N GLU A 303 14.23 -23.10 -3.81
CA GLU A 303 15.40 -22.40 -3.30
C GLU A 303 16.53 -23.39 -2.95
N ALA A 304 16.24 -24.67 -2.73
CA ALA A 304 17.22 -25.70 -2.41
C ALA A 304 17.87 -26.35 -3.65
N ASP A 305 17.46 -25.96 -4.87
CA ASP A 305 18.02 -26.49 -6.10
C ASP A 305 19.55 -26.31 -6.16
N PRO A 306 20.32 -27.37 -6.47
CA PRO A 306 21.79 -27.30 -6.48
C PRO A 306 22.35 -26.31 -7.50
N GLY A 307 21.68 -26.12 -8.64
CA GLY A 307 22.07 -25.14 -9.65
C GLY A 307 21.85 -23.72 -9.15
N PHE A 308 20.69 -23.46 -8.54
CA PHE A 308 20.37 -22.17 -7.93
C PHE A 308 21.28 -21.83 -6.75
N GLN A 309 21.61 -22.80 -5.90
CA GLN A 309 22.57 -22.62 -4.79
C GLN A 309 23.98 -22.27 -5.29
N LYS A 310 24.44 -22.85 -6.40
CA LYS A 310 25.71 -22.47 -7.04
C LYS A 310 25.68 -21.04 -7.57
N LEU A 311 24.57 -20.64 -8.20
CA LEU A 311 24.38 -19.26 -8.66
C LEU A 311 24.39 -18.28 -7.47
N LEU A 312 23.69 -18.62 -6.39
CA LEU A 312 23.63 -17.84 -5.16
C LEU A 312 25.02 -17.66 -4.53
N ALA A 313 25.83 -18.72 -4.49
CA ALA A 313 27.20 -18.66 -3.99
C ALA A 313 28.08 -17.71 -4.83
N LYS A 314 27.96 -17.76 -6.17
CA LYS A 314 28.64 -16.81 -7.07
C LYS A 314 28.16 -15.38 -6.87
N ALA A 315 26.85 -15.18 -6.71
CA ALA A 315 26.26 -13.88 -6.46
C ALA A 315 26.79 -13.28 -5.15
N ARG A 316 26.85 -14.06 -4.07
CA ARG A 316 27.43 -13.63 -2.79
C ARG A 316 28.91 -13.26 -2.92
N ALA A 317 29.69 -14.05 -3.65
CA ALA A 317 31.10 -13.73 -3.90
C ALA A 317 31.26 -12.38 -4.61
N ALA A 318 30.41 -12.10 -5.61
CA ALA A 318 30.38 -10.82 -6.30
C ALA A 318 29.97 -9.66 -5.38
N LEU A 319 28.92 -9.84 -4.57
CA LEU A 319 28.40 -8.83 -3.63
C LEU A 319 29.34 -8.52 -2.46
N ASN A 320 30.28 -9.42 -2.14
CA ASN A 320 31.32 -9.17 -1.14
C ASN A 320 32.47 -8.30 -1.66
N SER A 321 32.58 -8.09 -2.97
CA SER A 321 33.61 -7.27 -3.59
C SER A 321 33.06 -6.47 -4.78
N PRO A 322 32.04 -5.62 -4.56
CA PRO A 322 31.35 -4.90 -5.64
C PRO A 322 32.28 -3.95 -6.41
N TRP A 323 33.36 -3.47 -5.79
CA TRP A 323 34.38 -2.62 -6.44
C TRP A 323 35.19 -3.34 -7.52
N LEU A 324 35.16 -4.68 -7.57
CA LEU A 324 35.79 -5.45 -8.64
C LEU A 324 34.89 -5.58 -9.89
N ALA A 325 33.66 -5.05 -9.83
CA ALA A 325 32.66 -5.11 -10.89
C ALA A 325 32.40 -6.54 -11.44
N GLN A 326 32.63 -7.56 -10.62
CA GLN A 326 32.28 -8.93 -10.96
C GLN A 326 30.74 -9.03 -10.92
N SER A 327 30.15 -9.40 -12.04
CA SER A 327 28.69 -9.58 -12.16
C SER A 327 28.38 -10.98 -12.65
N LEU A 328 27.18 -11.47 -12.30
CA LEU A 328 26.69 -12.74 -12.81
C LEU A 328 26.63 -12.68 -14.34
N THR A 329 27.19 -13.70 -15.00
CA THR A 329 27.19 -13.81 -16.46
C THR A 329 26.00 -14.64 -16.95
N GLN A 330 25.68 -14.54 -18.24
CA GLN A 330 24.65 -15.38 -18.85
C GLN A 330 24.99 -16.87 -18.74
N ALA A 331 26.28 -17.22 -18.82
CA ALA A 331 26.73 -18.60 -18.66
C ALA A 331 26.47 -19.11 -17.24
N ASP A 332 26.63 -18.26 -16.21
CA ASP A 332 26.32 -18.61 -14.82
C ASP A 332 24.83 -18.92 -14.65
N VAL A 333 23.96 -18.13 -15.29
CA VAL A 333 22.51 -18.30 -15.22
C VAL A 333 22.05 -19.55 -15.99
N ARG A 334 22.57 -19.80 -17.20
CA ARG A 334 22.29 -21.02 -17.97
C ARG A 334 22.72 -22.31 -17.26
N ALA A 335 23.76 -22.24 -16.44
CA ALA A 335 24.26 -23.39 -15.68
C ALA A 335 23.33 -23.84 -14.54
N VAL A 336 22.28 -23.07 -14.22
CA VAL A 336 21.31 -23.40 -13.18
C VAL A 336 20.47 -24.63 -13.58
N ASP A 337 19.83 -24.59 -14.75
CA ASP A 337 18.97 -25.66 -15.23
C ASP A 337 19.05 -25.77 -16.76
N GLY A 338 19.67 -26.85 -17.25
CA GLY A 338 19.85 -27.09 -18.68
C GLY A 338 18.54 -27.33 -19.44
N SER A 339 17.43 -27.64 -18.75
CA SER A 339 16.11 -27.84 -19.38
C SER A 339 15.35 -26.55 -19.63
N LYS A 340 15.73 -25.44 -18.98
CA LYS A 340 15.03 -24.14 -19.00
C LYS A 340 15.88 -23.00 -19.57
N GLN A 341 16.80 -23.32 -20.50
CA GLN A 341 17.77 -22.34 -21.00
C GLN A 341 17.11 -21.09 -21.61
N LYS A 342 15.98 -21.25 -22.30
CA LYS A 342 15.27 -20.13 -22.92
C LYS A 342 14.72 -19.16 -21.87
N GLU A 343 14.02 -19.68 -20.86
CA GLU A 343 13.48 -18.87 -19.77
C GLU A 343 14.58 -18.20 -18.95
N LEU A 344 15.69 -18.91 -18.73
CA LEU A 344 16.87 -18.39 -18.02
C LEU A 344 17.57 -17.28 -18.80
N ASP A 345 17.65 -17.38 -20.13
CA ASP A 345 18.15 -16.32 -20.99
C ASP A 345 17.26 -15.08 -20.98
N GLU A 346 15.94 -15.27 -21.05
CA GLU A 346 14.96 -14.19 -20.92
C GLU A 346 15.11 -13.48 -19.56
N ALA A 347 15.24 -14.25 -18.47
CA ALA A 347 15.47 -13.69 -17.14
C ALA A 347 16.78 -12.89 -17.05
N PHE A 348 17.87 -13.39 -17.66
CA PHE A 348 19.15 -12.69 -17.68
C PHE A 348 19.07 -11.35 -18.40
N MET A 349 18.44 -11.32 -19.58
CA MET A 349 18.24 -10.11 -20.36
C MET A 349 17.37 -9.11 -19.61
N LEU A 350 16.26 -9.57 -19.04
CA LEU A 350 15.32 -8.73 -18.28
C LEU A 350 15.98 -8.15 -17.03
N ALA A 351 16.72 -8.93 -16.25
CA ALA A 351 17.46 -8.43 -15.10
C ALA A 351 18.55 -7.42 -15.48
N THR A 352 19.23 -7.63 -16.60
CA THR A 352 20.27 -6.71 -17.09
C THR A 352 19.69 -5.38 -17.53
N GLN A 353 18.52 -5.40 -18.17
CA GLN A 353 17.80 -4.19 -18.58
C GLN A 353 17.18 -3.46 -17.38
N LEU A 354 16.49 -4.19 -16.49
CA LEU A 354 15.78 -3.57 -15.37
C LEU A 354 16.66 -3.21 -14.17
N GLY A 355 17.87 -3.79 -14.04
CA GLY A 355 18.73 -3.59 -12.88
C GLY A 355 19.07 -2.11 -12.59
N PRO A 356 19.68 -1.38 -13.55
CA PRO A 356 19.99 0.05 -13.38
C PRO A 356 18.74 0.90 -13.14
N ILE A 357 17.73 0.59 -13.93
CA ILE A 357 16.42 1.22 -13.94
C ILE A 357 15.74 1.15 -12.56
N LEU A 358 15.76 -0.04 -11.94
CA LEU A 358 15.15 -0.28 -10.64
C LEU A 358 16.00 0.25 -9.49
N ALA A 359 17.32 0.31 -9.64
CA ALA A 359 18.19 0.86 -8.62
C ALA A 359 17.89 2.35 -8.40
N GLU A 360 17.73 3.10 -9.48
CA GLU A 360 17.38 4.53 -9.43
C GLU A 360 15.91 4.75 -9.08
N GLY A 361 14.99 4.00 -9.69
CA GLY A 361 13.56 4.20 -9.47
C GLY A 361 13.08 3.75 -8.09
N ALA A 362 13.49 2.56 -7.64
CA ALA A 362 13.02 1.97 -6.37
C ALA A 362 13.80 2.42 -5.13
N TYR A 363 14.75 3.37 -5.28
CA TYR A 363 15.62 3.87 -4.22
C TYR A 363 16.34 2.75 -3.44
N GLY A 364 16.69 1.67 -4.14
CA GLY A 364 17.34 0.51 -3.54
C GLY A 364 16.48 -0.28 -2.54
N ASN A 365 15.15 -0.13 -2.54
CA ASN A 365 14.26 -0.85 -1.63
C ASN A 365 13.85 -2.25 -2.17
N PRO A 366 14.23 -3.36 -1.51
CA PRO A 366 13.96 -4.71 -1.99
C PRO A 366 12.47 -5.03 -2.21
N ARG A 367 11.60 -4.56 -1.30
CA ARG A 367 10.15 -4.79 -1.43
C ARG A 367 9.56 -4.06 -2.64
N GLN A 368 9.99 -2.82 -2.87
CA GLN A 368 9.54 -2.05 -4.03
C GLN A 368 9.96 -2.75 -5.33
N ILE A 369 11.16 -3.33 -5.37
CA ILE A 369 11.67 -4.14 -6.49
C ILE A 369 10.80 -5.39 -6.70
N LYS A 370 10.55 -6.22 -5.66
CA LYS A 370 9.67 -7.40 -5.78
C LYS A 370 8.30 -7.04 -6.31
N ARG A 371 7.66 -6.01 -5.74
CA ARG A 371 6.34 -5.52 -6.16
C ARG A 371 6.32 -5.07 -7.61
N PHE A 372 7.39 -4.39 -8.04
CA PHE A 372 7.54 -3.98 -9.43
C PHE A 372 7.60 -5.19 -10.37
N LEU A 373 8.47 -6.16 -10.08
CA LEU A 373 8.63 -7.36 -10.89
C LEU A 373 7.32 -8.16 -10.96
N ASN A 374 6.60 -8.30 -9.85
CA ASN A 374 5.28 -8.93 -9.85
C ASN A 374 4.28 -8.22 -10.75
N ALA A 375 4.18 -6.89 -10.64
CA ALA A 375 3.30 -6.10 -11.51
C ALA A 375 3.68 -6.28 -12.98
N LEU A 376 4.97 -6.29 -13.30
CA LEU A 376 5.47 -6.48 -14.67
C LEU A 376 5.11 -7.87 -15.21
N LEU A 377 5.33 -8.93 -14.41
CA LEU A 377 5.01 -10.31 -14.79
C LEU A 377 3.51 -10.50 -14.99
N ILE A 378 2.67 -9.91 -14.14
CA ILE A 378 1.20 -9.93 -14.29
C ILE A 378 0.79 -9.22 -15.57
N ARG A 379 1.34 -8.03 -15.84
CA ARG A 379 1.03 -7.25 -17.05
C ARG A 379 1.46 -7.97 -18.32
N ARG A 380 2.63 -8.62 -18.31
CA ARG A 380 3.07 -9.51 -19.41
C ARG A 380 2.06 -10.63 -19.65
N ALA A 381 1.61 -11.32 -18.59
CA ALA A 381 0.62 -12.38 -18.73
C ALA A 381 -0.73 -11.87 -19.27
N ILE A 382 -1.15 -10.65 -18.88
CA ILE A 382 -2.36 -10.00 -19.43
C ILE A 382 -2.17 -9.66 -20.91
N ALA A 383 -1.00 -9.14 -21.30
CA ALA A 383 -0.68 -8.85 -22.69
C ALA A 383 -0.73 -10.11 -23.55
N GLU A 384 -0.10 -11.20 -23.11
CA GLU A 384 -0.13 -12.51 -23.77
C GLU A 384 -1.56 -13.03 -23.90
N ALA A 385 -2.34 -13.02 -22.81
CA ALA A 385 -3.75 -13.45 -22.81
C ALA A 385 -4.65 -12.62 -23.74
N ARG A 386 -4.26 -11.38 -24.05
CA ARG A 386 -4.97 -10.48 -24.98
C ARG A 386 -4.42 -10.52 -26.41
N GLY A 387 -3.40 -11.33 -26.68
CA GLY A 387 -2.76 -11.40 -28.00
C GLY A 387 -1.93 -10.16 -28.36
N LEU A 388 -1.46 -9.40 -27.36
CA LEU A 388 -0.65 -8.18 -27.52
C LEU A 388 0.86 -8.44 -27.33
N GLU A 389 1.28 -9.69 -27.21
CA GLU A 389 2.67 -10.09 -26.93
C GLU A 389 3.68 -9.54 -27.96
N THR A 390 3.29 -9.47 -29.23
CA THR A 390 4.15 -8.96 -30.32
C THR A 390 4.21 -7.43 -30.38
N GLN A 391 3.29 -6.75 -29.71
CA GLN A 391 3.18 -5.29 -29.69
C GLN A 391 3.84 -4.66 -28.45
N ILE A 392 4.23 -5.49 -27.46
CA ILE A 392 4.75 -5.01 -26.17
C ILE A 392 6.18 -5.49 -25.98
N ASN A 393 7.11 -4.55 -26.00
CA ASN A 393 8.48 -4.77 -25.57
C ASN A 393 8.56 -4.73 -24.03
N GLN A 394 9.13 -5.76 -23.42
CA GLN A 394 9.15 -5.88 -21.96
C GLN A 394 10.01 -4.80 -21.27
N ALA A 395 11.09 -4.37 -21.90
CA ALA A 395 11.94 -3.30 -21.39
C ALA A 395 11.22 -1.94 -21.47
N ALA A 396 10.54 -1.68 -22.60
CA ALA A 396 9.71 -0.49 -22.76
C ALA A 396 8.54 -0.45 -21.76
N LEU A 397 7.85 -1.59 -21.57
CA LEU A 397 6.80 -1.72 -20.57
C LEU A 397 7.35 -1.46 -19.16
N GLY A 398 8.47 -2.09 -18.79
CA GLY A 398 9.12 -1.85 -17.50
C GLY A 398 9.49 -0.39 -17.28
N ARG A 399 10.06 0.27 -18.30
CA ARG A 399 10.40 1.69 -18.25
C ARG A 399 9.16 2.57 -18.04
N LEU A 400 8.08 2.33 -18.79
CA LEU A 400 6.81 3.05 -18.65
C LEU A 400 6.18 2.85 -17.27
N MET A 401 6.22 1.62 -16.73
CA MET A 401 5.71 1.29 -15.40
C MET A 401 6.41 2.02 -14.25
N LEU A 402 7.69 2.36 -14.43
CA LEU A 402 8.42 3.11 -13.41
C LEU A 402 8.05 4.57 -13.40
N MET A 403 7.82 5.13 -14.59
CA MET A 403 7.24 6.46 -14.70
C MET A 403 5.87 6.49 -14.02
N GLU A 404 4.99 5.52 -14.30
CA GLU A 404 3.68 5.40 -13.65
C GLU A 404 3.77 5.39 -12.12
N ARG A 405 4.77 4.68 -11.57
CA ARG A 405 4.92 4.52 -10.13
C ARG A 405 5.55 5.71 -9.43
N PHE A 406 6.58 6.30 -10.01
CA PHE A 406 7.42 7.30 -9.36
C PHE A 406 7.13 8.74 -9.82
N GLN A 407 6.53 8.92 -11.00
CA GLN A 407 6.17 10.20 -11.59
C GLN A 407 4.75 10.13 -12.21
N PRO A 408 3.71 9.90 -11.38
CA PRO A 408 2.36 9.61 -11.87
C PRO A 408 1.76 10.74 -12.71
N ASP A 409 2.06 12.00 -12.38
CA ASP A 409 1.65 13.19 -13.10
C ASP A 409 2.30 13.29 -14.50
N PHE A 410 3.58 12.97 -14.61
CA PHE A 410 4.25 12.88 -15.90
C PHE A 410 3.74 11.69 -16.72
N TYR A 411 3.50 10.54 -16.08
CA TYR A 411 2.90 9.38 -16.76
C TYR A 411 1.50 9.68 -17.30
N GLU A 412 0.64 10.33 -16.52
CA GLU A 412 -0.70 10.71 -16.97
C GLU A 412 -0.67 11.63 -18.18
N HIS A 413 0.28 12.57 -18.22
CA HIS A 413 0.51 13.45 -19.37
C HIS A 413 0.91 12.65 -20.61
N ILE A 414 1.95 11.82 -20.52
CA ILE A 414 2.41 10.99 -21.64
C ILE A 414 1.34 10.00 -22.11
N ALA A 415 0.63 9.35 -21.19
CA ALA A 415 -0.44 8.42 -21.52
C ALA A 415 -1.61 9.11 -22.22
N ARG A 416 -1.97 10.34 -21.82
CA ARG A 416 -3.01 11.14 -22.49
C ARG A 416 -2.57 11.52 -23.90
N SER A 417 -1.34 12.00 -24.07
CA SER A 417 -0.78 12.36 -25.37
C SER A 417 -0.70 11.15 -26.32
N ALA A 418 -0.30 9.98 -25.82
CA ALA A 418 -0.27 8.74 -26.59
C ALA A 418 -1.67 8.33 -27.08
N MET A 419 -2.70 8.46 -26.23
CA MET A 419 -4.08 8.11 -26.60
C MET A 419 -4.72 9.13 -27.55
N ALA A 420 -4.27 10.39 -27.52
CA ALA A 420 -4.72 11.44 -28.43
C ALA A 420 -4.02 11.37 -29.80
N SER A 421 -2.83 10.78 -29.88
CA SER A 421 -2.10 10.60 -31.13
C SER A 421 -2.71 9.49 -32.01
N GLY A 422 -2.79 9.75 -33.31
CA GLY A 422 -3.28 8.77 -34.29
C GLY A 422 -2.39 7.54 -34.44
N ASP A 423 -1.07 7.71 -34.27
CA ASP A 423 -0.07 6.63 -34.35
C ASP A 423 0.40 6.11 -32.98
N GLY A 424 -0.11 6.70 -31.89
CA GLY A 424 0.23 6.33 -30.52
C GLY A 424 1.62 6.78 -30.04
N LYS A 425 2.37 7.49 -30.87
CA LYS A 425 3.69 8.04 -30.54
C LYS A 425 3.57 9.40 -29.89
N VAL A 426 4.51 9.74 -29.01
CA VAL A 426 4.53 11.01 -28.28
C VAL A 426 5.77 11.79 -28.66
N GLY A 427 5.63 12.76 -29.58
CA GLY A 427 6.73 13.57 -30.09
C GLY A 427 7.47 14.34 -28.98
N GLU A 428 6.72 14.94 -28.05
CA GLU A 428 7.26 15.63 -26.87
C GLU A 428 8.20 14.71 -26.06
N LEU A 429 7.83 13.44 -25.88
CA LEU A 429 8.67 12.47 -25.15
C LEU A 429 9.99 12.22 -25.89
N ALA A 430 9.95 12.10 -27.22
CA ALA A 430 11.16 11.93 -28.03
C ALA A 430 12.10 13.14 -27.91
N GLU A 431 11.55 14.35 -27.82
CA GLU A 431 12.31 15.59 -27.65
C GLU A 431 12.93 15.68 -26.25
N LEU A 432 12.17 15.33 -25.21
CA LEU A 432 12.66 15.26 -23.83
C LEU A 432 13.79 14.23 -23.66
N GLU A 433 13.66 13.05 -24.29
CA GLU A 433 14.70 12.01 -24.31
C GLU A 433 15.97 12.50 -25.01
N ALA A 434 15.83 13.16 -26.17
CA ALA A 434 16.96 13.74 -26.88
C ALA A 434 17.64 14.88 -26.09
N ALA A 435 16.88 15.69 -25.36
CA ALA A 435 17.40 16.76 -24.52
C ALA A 435 18.13 16.24 -23.26
N ALA A 436 17.67 15.11 -22.70
CA ALA A 436 18.24 14.50 -21.51
C ALA A 436 19.48 13.64 -21.80
N ALA A 437 19.69 13.21 -23.05
CA ALA A 437 20.83 12.39 -23.46
C ALA A 437 22.17 13.00 -23.01
N PRO A 438 23.13 12.19 -22.52
CA PRO A 438 24.43 12.69 -22.10
C PRO A 438 25.13 13.33 -23.30
N ARG A 439 25.30 14.66 -23.27
CA ARG A 439 26.09 15.38 -24.26
C ARG A 439 27.54 14.92 -24.14
N LEU A 440 27.97 14.03 -25.04
CA LEU A 440 29.38 13.89 -25.37
C LEU A 440 29.91 15.27 -25.73
N GLU A 441 30.89 15.77 -24.98
CA GLU A 441 31.58 17.03 -25.30
C GLU A 441 32.18 16.92 -26.70
N THR A 442 31.40 17.34 -27.70
CA THR A 442 31.89 17.62 -29.04
C THR A 442 31.83 19.13 -29.18
N LYS A 443 33.03 19.72 -29.23
CA LYS A 443 33.22 21.16 -29.39
C LYS A 443 32.37 21.70 -30.54
N GLY A 444 31.49 22.63 -30.19
CA GLY A 444 31.09 23.74 -31.04
C GLY A 444 30.27 23.41 -32.28
N ARG A 445 28.95 23.36 -32.14
CA ARG A 445 28.06 23.92 -33.17
C ARG A 445 26.82 24.52 -32.52
N LYS A 446 26.75 25.85 -32.48
CA LYS A 446 25.54 26.59 -32.12
C LYS A 446 24.47 26.26 -33.16
N VAL A 447 23.48 25.45 -32.79
CA VAL A 447 22.22 25.37 -33.54
C VAL A 447 21.32 26.50 -33.04
N LYS A 448 20.85 27.30 -33.99
CA LYS A 448 20.01 28.48 -33.76
C LYS A 448 18.57 28.07 -34.03
N GLY A 449 17.70 28.26 -33.03
CA GLY A 449 16.25 28.42 -33.19
C GLY A 449 15.41 27.14 -33.14
N ALA A 450 14.78 26.90 -31.99
CA ALA A 450 13.40 26.43 -31.92
C ALA A 450 12.69 27.30 -30.87
N LYS A 451 11.46 27.71 -31.20
CA LYS A 451 10.64 28.67 -30.46
C LYS A 451 10.15 28.09 -29.14
N ASP A 452 9.88 29.00 -28.22
CA ASP A 452 9.20 28.85 -26.94
C ASP A 452 8.08 27.80 -26.93
N ASP A 453 8.23 26.78 -26.09
CA ASP A 453 7.11 26.08 -25.43
C ASP A 453 7.42 26.05 -23.92
N ALA A 454 6.67 26.86 -23.16
CA ALA A 454 6.90 27.10 -21.73
C ALA A 454 6.59 25.89 -20.83
N GLU A 455 6.03 24.79 -21.37
CA GLU A 455 5.79 23.56 -20.62
C GLU A 455 6.96 22.56 -20.66
N ASP A 456 7.76 22.54 -21.74
CA ASP A 456 8.86 21.57 -21.90
C ASP A 456 10.00 21.79 -20.89
N SER A 457 10.11 23.00 -20.35
CA SER A 457 11.07 23.36 -19.28
C SER A 457 10.72 22.69 -17.94
N LYS A 458 9.44 22.53 -17.61
CA LYS A 458 9.02 22.15 -16.25
C LYS A 458 9.39 20.71 -15.89
N TRP A 459 9.43 19.82 -16.88
CA TRP A 459 9.74 18.41 -16.65
C TRP A 459 11.24 18.18 -16.47
N LEU A 460 12.07 18.88 -17.24
CA LEU A 460 13.54 18.78 -17.18
C LEU A 460 14.13 19.41 -15.92
N GLU A 461 13.38 20.26 -15.21
CA GLU A 461 13.74 20.80 -13.89
C GLU A 461 13.73 19.72 -12.78
N ARG A 462 13.05 18.58 -13.01
CA ARG A 462 12.99 17.48 -12.05
C ARG A 462 14.10 16.47 -12.33
N ASP A 463 15.09 16.37 -11.43
CA ASP A 463 16.22 15.44 -11.55
C ASP A 463 15.80 13.99 -11.80
N GLN A 464 14.72 13.54 -11.14
CA GLN A 464 14.20 12.18 -11.28
C GLN A 464 13.65 11.88 -12.68
N ILE A 465 12.97 12.85 -13.31
CA ILE A 465 12.48 12.71 -14.69
C ILE A 465 13.67 12.71 -15.64
N ARG A 466 14.65 13.59 -15.42
CA ARG A 466 15.86 13.66 -16.24
C ARG A 466 16.65 12.34 -16.22
N LEU A 467 16.85 11.75 -15.05
CA LEU A 467 17.49 10.44 -14.91
C LEU A 467 16.68 9.35 -15.64
N TRP A 468 15.36 9.36 -15.47
CA TRP A 468 14.49 8.41 -16.17
C TRP A 468 14.51 8.57 -17.71
N LEU A 469 14.65 9.79 -18.22
CA LEU A 469 14.76 10.05 -19.66
C LEU A 469 16.04 9.48 -20.28
N GLN A 470 17.09 9.24 -19.47
CA GLN A 470 18.36 8.63 -19.91
C GLN A 470 18.33 7.10 -19.94
N ILE A 471 17.25 6.49 -19.45
CA ILE A 471 17.09 5.04 -19.44
C ILE A 471 16.76 4.53 -20.84
N GLU A 472 17.48 3.51 -21.31
CA GLU A 472 17.15 2.82 -22.56
C GLU A 472 16.19 1.63 -22.33
N PRO A 473 15.31 1.27 -23.30
CA PRO A 473 15.17 1.88 -24.64
C PRO A 473 14.33 3.17 -24.63
N ALA A 474 14.65 4.10 -25.55
CA ALA A 474 13.82 5.26 -25.86
C ALA A 474 12.35 4.90 -26.17
N LEU A 475 11.39 5.65 -25.62
CA LEU A 475 9.95 5.41 -25.74
C LEU A 475 9.26 6.36 -26.73
N GLY A 476 9.85 7.52 -27.03
CA GLY A 476 9.19 8.53 -27.87
C GLY A 476 8.83 8.05 -29.29
N GLY A 477 9.57 7.07 -29.82
CA GLY A 477 9.32 6.47 -31.14
C GLY A 477 8.36 5.28 -31.17
N GLU A 478 7.94 4.77 -30.01
CA GLU A 478 7.10 3.57 -29.85
C GLU A 478 5.60 3.94 -29.80
N ASP A 479 4.73 3.04 -30.27
CA ASP A 479 3.28 3.18 -30.07
C ASP A 479 2.97 2.81 -28.61
N LEU A 480 2.66 3.82 -27.78
CA LEU A 480 2.47 3.61 -26.34
C LEU A 480 1.07 3.09 -25.98
N ARG A 481 0.12 3.01 -26.93
CA ARG A 481 -1.28 2.63 -26.64
C ARG A 481 -1.41 1.20 -26.11
N PRO A 482 -0.73 0.17 -26.66
CA PRO A 482 -0.78 -1.20 -26.10
C PRO A 482 -0.27 -1.24 -24.66
N TYR A 483 0.77 -0.47 -24.35
CA TYR A 483 1.35 -0.38 -23.02
C TYR A 483 0.39 0.29 -22.04
N VAL A 484 -0.18 1.44 -22.40
CA VAL A 484 -1.19 2.16 -21.59
C VAL A 484 -2.43 1.28 -21.36
N PHE A 485 -2.84 0.51 -22.37
CA PHE A 485 -4.00 -0.38 -22.29
C PHE A 485 -3.80 -1.55 -21.32
N VAL A 486 -2.59 -2.12 -21.27
CA VAL A 486 -2.23 -3.21 -20.34
C VAL A 486 -1.88 -2.67 -18.95
N ALA A 487 -1.39 -1.43 -18.85
CA ALA A 487 -0.99 -0.76 -17.61
C ALA A 487 -2.15 -0.21 -16.75
N ARG A 488 -3.41 -0.37 -17.14
CA ARG A 488 -4.59 0.15 -16.40
C ARG A 488 -4.85 -0.59 -15.07
N GLU A 489 -3.96 -0.44 -14.09
CA GLU A 489 -4.16 -0.95 -12.72
C GLU A 489 -4.86 0.10 -11.84
N ARG A 490 -4.61 1.38 -12.11
CA ARG A 490 -5.37 2.53 -11.58
C ARG A 490 -6.26 3.05 -12.71
N ARG A 491 -7.54 3.31 -12.45
CA ARG A 491 -8.28 4.28 -13.30
C ARG A 491 -7.38 5.50 -13.33
N LEU A 492 -6.87 5.89 -14.49
CA LEU A 492 -6.18 7.17 -14.68
C LEU A 492 -7.11 8.23 -14.10
N THR A 493 -6.82 8.66 -12.87
CA THR A 493 -7.60 9.65 -12.13
C THR A 493 -7.47 11.04 -12.76
N GLY A 494 -6.68 11.17 -13.83
CA GLY A 494 -6.60 12.32 -14.73
C GLY A 494 -7.18 12.13 -16.15
N ILE A 495 -7.82 10.99 -16.48
CA ILE A 495 -8.67 10.85 -17.69
C ILE A 495 -10.16 10.93 -17.31
N GLY A 496 -10.44 11.08 -16.00
CA GLY A 496 -11.78 11.11 -15.41
C GLY A 496 -12.07 12.30 -14.49
N GLN A 497 -11.29 13.38 -14.52
CA GLN A 497 -11.77 14.62 -13.91
C GLN A 497 -12.94 15.23 -14.67
N SER A 498 -13.08 14.93 -15.97
CA SER A 498 -14.40 15.07 -16.60
C SER A 498 -15.32 13.94 -16.16
N SER A 499 -14.90 12.68 -15.94
CA SER A 499 -15.83 11.57 -15.68
C SER A 499 -16.63 11.64 -14.38
N ASN A 500 -16.13 12.14 -13.25
CA ASN A 500 -16.99 12.24 -12.05
C ASN A 500 -18.05 13.33 -12.23
N ASP A 501 -17.66 14.50 -12.74
CA ASP A 501 -18.57 15.60 -13.03
C ASP A 501 -19.52 15.28 -14.21
N THR A 502 -19.02 14.56 -15.20
CA THR A 502 -19.75 14.11 -16.40
C THR A 502 -20.67 12.95 -16.08
N GLU A 503 -20.27 11.97 -15.27
CA GLU A 503 -21.16 10.91 -14.78
C GLU A 503 -22.24 11.48 -13.86
N GLN A 504 -21.89 12.42 -12.98
CA GLN A 504 -22.88 13.16 -12.18
C GLN A 504 -23.82 13.98 -13.07
N LEU A 505 -23.29 14.71 -14.06
CA LEU A 505 -24.09 15.45 -15.03
C LEU A 505 -24.96 14.51 -15.86
N ILE A 506 -24.47 13.36 -16.30
CA ILE A 506 -25.26 12.33 -17.00
C ILE A 506 -26.38 11.83 -16.10
N GLY A 507 -26.09 11.54 -14.82
CA GLY A 507 -27.09 11.15 -13.82
C GLY A 507 -28.19 12.21 -13.67
N LEU A 508 -27.80 13.46 -13.44
CA LEU A 508 -28.72 14.58 -13.25
C LEU A 508 -29.49 14.94 -14.53
N LEU A 509 -28.85 14.88 -15.71
CA LEU A 509 -29.47 15.18 -17.00
C LEU A 509 -30.42 14.08 -17.47
N SER A 510 -30.25 12.85 -16.97
CA SER A 510 -31.12 11.73 -17.35
C SER A 510 -32.29 11.53 -16.41
N ASN A 511 -32.12 11.83 -15.12
CA ASN A 511 -33.07 11.46 -14.08
C ASN A 511 -33.57 12.67 -13.25
N GLY A 512 -33.05 13.87 -13.49
CA GLY A 512 -33.32 15.04 -12.65
C GLY A 512 -34.64 15.76 -12.92
N GLY A 513 -35.38 15.42 -13.99
CA GLY A 513 -36.55 16.20 -14.38
C GLY A 513 -36.21 17.50 -15.11
N GLN A 514 -37.22 18.05 -15.78
CA GLN A 514 -37.08 19.30 -16.55
C GLN A 514 -36.53 20.48 -15.73
N MET A 515 -36.88 20.58 -14.44
CA MET A 515 -36.46 21.68 -13.57
C MET A 515 -34.97 21.62 -13.23
N VAL A 516 -34.45 20.44 -12.87
CA VAL A 516 -33.02 20.25 -12.57
C VAL A 516 -32.20 20.41 -13.84
N VAL A 517 -32.66 19.86 -14.96
CA VAL A 517 -32.00 20.00 -16.27
C VAL A 517 -31.85 21.47 -16.67
N ARG A 518 -32.89 22.30 -16.47
CA ARG A 518 -32.82 23.75 -16.71
C ARG A 518 -31.80 24.46 -15.82
N GLY A 519 -31.70 24.06 -14.54
CA GLY A 519 -30.67 24.58 -13.63
C GLY A 519 -29.24 24.26 -14.05
N LEU A 520 -29.04 23.21 -14.85
CA LEU A 520 -27.74 22.77 -15.35
C LEU A 520 -27.35 23.35 -16.72
N GLU A 521 -28.25 24.09 -17.37
CA GLU A 521 -28.02 24.69 -18.70
C GLU A 521 -26.74 25.54 -18.78
N PRO A 522 -26.37 26.39 -17.79
CA PRO A 522 -25.10 27.13 -17.81
C PRO A 522 -23.87 26.22 -17.80
N ARG A 523 -23.94 25.06 -17.12
CA ARG A 523 -22.85 24.08 -17.10
C ARG A 523 -22.74 23.36 -18.45
N VAL A 524 -23.87 22.97 -19.04
CA VAL A 524 -23.91 22.30 -20.35
C VAL A 524 -23.34 23.19 -21.46
N ARG A 525 -23.60 24.50 -21.39
CA ARG A 525 -23.06 25.48 -22.34
C ARG A 525 -21.53 25.57 -22.34
N LEU A 526 -20.88 25.27 -21.22
CA LEU A 526 -19.43 25.37 -21.05
C LEU A 526 -18.68 24.05 -21.35
N LEU A 527 -19.39 22.99 -21.74
CA LEU A 527 -18.76 21.70 -22.02
C LEU A 527 -17.83 21.76 -23.23
N ALA A 528 -16.72 21.02 -23.16
CA ALA A 528 -15.90 20.74 -24.34
C ALA A 528 -16.67 19.83 -25.32
N GLN A 529 -16.34 19.91 -26.60
CA GLN A 529 -17.02 19.13 -27.65
C GLN A 529 -16.92 17.61 -27.41
N SER A 530 -15.79 17.14 -26.91
CA SER A 530 -15.58 15.72 -26.55
C SER A 530 -16.51 15.27 -25.42
N ASP A 531 -16.69 16.09 -24.38
CA ASP A 531 -17.55 15.76 -23.24
C ASP A 531 -19.03 15.83 -23.63
N ALA A 532 -19.41 16.81 -24.46
CA ALA A 532 -20.77 16.91 -25.00
C ALA A 532 -21.16 15.65 -25.80
N ASN A 533 -20.24 15.11 -26.60
CA ASN A 533 -20.46 13.87 -27.35
C ASN A 533 -20.67 12.66 -26.43
N VAL A 534 -19.87 12.54 -25.37
CA VAL A 534 -19.99 11.44 -24.39
C VAL A 534 -21.32 11.53 -23.64
N ILE A 535 -21.70 12.71 -23.15
CA ILE A 535 -22.97 12.93 -22.46
C ILE A 535 -24.15 12.63 -23.38
N PHE A 536 -24.10 13.12 -24.61
CA PHE A 536 -25.14 12.90 -25.60
C PHE A 536 -25.31 11.42 -25.94
N GLY A 537 -24.20 10.69 -26.13
CA GLY A 537 -24.22 9.25 -26.37
C GLY A 537 -24.88 8.45 -25.23
N ALA A 538 -24.54 8.78 -23.98
CA ALA A 538 -25.12 8.13 -22.80
C ALA A 538 -26.62 8.44 -22.63
N LEU A 539 -27.03 9.69 -22.83
CA LEU A 539 -28.45 10.07 -22.80
C LEU A 539 -29.25 9.40 -23.91
N ARG A 540 -28.68 9.31 -25.11
CA ARG A 540 -29.28 8.61 -26.25
C ARG A 540 -29.54 7.15 -25.94
N GLU A 541 -28.56 6.45 -25.36
CA GLU A 541 -28.69 5.05 -24.97
C GLU A 541 -29.84 4.84 -23.96
N ARG A 542 -29.98 5.75 -22.98
CA ARG A 542 -31.09 5.71 -22.01
C ARG A 542 -32.45 5.88 -22.67
N VAL A 543 -32.58 6.77 -23.66
CA VAL A 543 -33.84 6.94 -24.41
C VAL A 543 -34.19 5.69 -25.22
N VAL A 544 -33.20 5.05 -25.85
CA VAL A 544 -33.42 3.83 -26.64
C VAL A 544 -33.82 2.65 -25.76
N GLN A 545 -33.31 2.58 -24.53
CA GLN A 545 -33.64 1.53 -23.55
C GLN A 545 -34.99 1.78 -22.84
N GLU A 546 -35.62 2.94 -23.00
CA GLU A 546 -36.86 3.29 -22.32
C GLU A 546 -38.05 2.47 -22.88
N PRO A 547 -38.71 1.62 -22.06
CA PRO A 547 -39.84 0.81 -22.53
C PRO A 547 -41.10 1.64 -22.83
N ASN A 548 -41.26 2.81 -22.20
CA ASN A 548 -42.42 3.66 -22.33
C ASN A 548 -42.13 4.98 -23.07
N LEU A 549 -42.52 5.06 -24.34
CA LEU A 549 -42.38 6.26 -25.17
C LEU A 549 -43.68 7.09 -25.30
N SER A 550 -44.73 6.72 -24.56
CA SER A 550 -46.03 7.42 -24.60
C SER A 550 -45.99 8.78 -23.88
N SER A 551 -45.19 8.88 -22.82
CA SER A 551 -44.78 10.12 -22.16
C SER A 551 -43.35 10.49 -22.57
N ILE A 552 -42.95 11.74 -22.36
CA ILE A 552 -41.58 12.18 -22.62
C ILE A 552 -40.60 11.46 -21.67
N PRO A 553 -39.59 10.73 -22.18
CA PRO A 553 -38.54 10.17 -21.33
C PRO A 553 -37.73 11.28 -20.66
N GLU A 554 -37.33 11.08 -19.41
CA GLU A 554 -36.59 12.08 -18.63
C GLU A 554 -35.27 12.50 -19.31
N ALA A 555 -34.57 11.54 -19.93
CA ALA A 555 -33.34 11.80 -20.68
C ALA A 555 -33.52 12.69 -21.92
N ILE A 556 -34.74 12.83 -22.47
CA ILE A 556 -35.01 13.76 -23.58
C ILE A 556 -34.82 15.22 -23.14
N HIS A 557 -35.12 15.55 -21.88
CA HIS A 557 -34.87 16.89 -21.37
C HIS A 557 -33.38 17.23 -21.41
N GLY A 558 -32.51 16.29 -21.00
CA GLY A 558 -31.07 16.44 -21.10
C GLY A 558 -30.59 16.59 -22.55
N LEU A 559 -31.06 15.74 -23.46
CA LEU A 559 -30.70 15.78 -24.89
C LEU A 559 -31.05 17.12 -25.54
N ARG A 560 -32.22 17.68 -25.20
CA ARG A 560 -32.67 18.99 -25.69
C ARG A 560 -31.69 20.10 -25.30
N VAL A 561 -31.27 20.14 -24.03
CA VAL A 561 -30.35 21.17 -23.54
C VAL A 561 -28.94 20.99 -24.11
N VAL A 562 -28.46 19.76 -24.25
CA VAL A 562 -27.15 19.49 -24.88
C VAL A 562 -27.15 19.91 -26.34
N ALA A 563 -28.14 19.50 -27.13
CA ALA A 563 -28.24 19.85 -28.55
C ALA A 563 -28.45 21.35 -28.81
N LYS A 564 -29.12 22.06 -27.89
CA LYS A 564 -29.32 23.52 -27.96
C LYS A 564 -28.00 24.29 -27.94
N HIS A 565 -27.06 23.89 -27.08
CA HIS A 565 -25.77 24.58 -26.93
C HIS A 565 -24.64 23.98 -27.78
N HIS A 566 -24.81 22.76 -28.28
CA HIS A 566 -23.83 22.04 -29.11
C HIS A 566 -24.42 21.70 -30.48
N GLY A 567 -24.36 22.65 -31.41
CA GLY A 567 -25.06 22.59 -32.70
C GLY A 567 -24.77 21.35 -33.56
N HIS A 568 -23.54 20.79 -33.49
CA HIS A 568 -23.17 19.58 -34.25
C HIS A 568 -23.98 18.34 -33.82
N LEU A 569 -24.57 18.34 -32.63
CA LEU A 569 -25.39 17.23 -32.11
C LEU A 569 -26.87 17.33 -32.49
N GLN A 570 -27.33 18.45 -33.07
CA GLN A 570 -28.75 18.61 -33.41
C GLN A 570 -29.21 17.61 -34.48
N SER A 571 -28.38 17.34 -35.50
CA SER A 571 -28.68 16.31 -36.50
C SER A 571 -28.69 14.90 -35.90
N GLU A 572 -27.83 14.61 -34.93
CA GLU A 572 -27.86 13.32 -34.23
C GLU A 572 -29.12 13.16 -33.37
N LEU A 573 -29.61 14.25 -32.77
CA LEU A 573 -30.87 14.24 -32.02
C LEU A 573 -32.06 13.94 -32.91
N VAL A 574 -32.10 14.55 -34.10
CA VAL A 574 -33.15 14.26 -35.08
C VAL A 574 -33.05 12.82 -35.60
N ALA A 575 -31.84 12.32 -35.83
CA ALA A 575 -31.62 10.93 -36.20
C ALA A 575 -32.11 9.96 -35.11
N LEU A 576 -31.88 10.26 -33.82
CA LEU A 576 -32.43 9.48 -32.71
C LEU A 576 -33.96 9.45 -32.77
N LEU A 577 -34.62 10.61 -32.94
CA LEU A 577 -36.09 10.65 -33.04
C LEU A 577 -36.59 9.78 -34.19
N ALA A 578 -35.92 9.79 -35.33
CA ALA A 578 -36.27 8.95 -36.48
C ALA A 578 -36.19 7.44 -36.19
N THR A 579 -35.32 7.02 -35.26
CA THR A 579 -35.16 5.60 -34.89
C THR A 579 -36.21 5.09 -33.89
N LEU A 580 -36.99 5.97 -33.27
CA LEU A 580 -38.00 5.57 -32.29
C LEU A 580 -39.20 4.87 -32.96
N ASP A 581 -39.70 3.82 -32.32
CA ASP A 581 -40.85 3.07 -32.81
C ASP A 581 -42.13 3.92 -32.77
N ALA A 582 -42.58 4.36 -33.95
CA ALA A 582 -43.77 5.19 -34.12
C ALA A 582 -45.05 4.58 -33.51
N LYS A 583 -45.11 3.25 -33.34
CA LYS A 583 -46.25 2.57 -32.69
C LYS A 583 -46.40 2.93 -31.21
N LYS A 584 -45.29 3.23 -30.54
CA LYS A 584 -45.23 3.48 -29.08
C LYS A 584 -45.07 4.95 -28.72
N LEU A 585 -44.90 5.82 -29.72
CA LEU A 585 -44.51 7.20 -29.54
C LEU A 585 -45.71 8.11 -29.17
N GLY A 586 -45.52 8.93 -28.15
CA GLY A 586 -46.50 9.93 -27.69
C GLY A 586 -46.48 11.25 -28.46
N MET A 587 -47.45 12.12 -28.16
CA MET A 587 -47.60 13.44 -28.82
C MET A 587 -46.41 14.39 -28.56
N TRP A 588 -45.63 14.15 -27.52
CA TRP A 588 -44.48 14.96 -27.14
C TRP A 588 -43.40 15.00 -28.22
N ALA A 589 -43.31 13.98 -29.07
CA ALA A 589 -42.26 13.86 -30.09
C ALA A 589 -42.47 14.80 -31.28
N VAL A 590 -43.69 15.32 -31.47
CA VAL A 590 -44.08 16.07 -32.67
C VAL A 590 -43.85 17.59 -32.53
N SER A 591 -43.74 18.10 -31.30
CA SER A 591 -43.72 19.55 -31.04
C SER A 591 -42.79 19.94 -29.90
N GLY A 592 -42.43 21.23 -29.81
CA GLY A 592 -41.57 21.76 -28.75
C GLY A 592 -40.07 21.60 -29.01
N TRP A 593 -39.67 21.55 -30.29
CA TRP A 593 -38.29 21.41 -30.72
C TRP A 593 -37.64 22.70 -31.21
N SER A 594 -38.43 23.72 -31.56
CA SER A 594 -37.97 24.98 -32.14
C SER A 594 -36.99 25.77 -31.27
N GLU A 595 -37.05 25.60 -29.94
CA GLU A 595 -36.10 26.20 -29.00
C GLU A 595 -34.73 25.48 -28.98
N PHE A 596 -34.67 24.22 -29.43
CA PHE A 596 -33.51 23.34 -29.27
C PHE A 596 -32.84 22.97 -30.60
N ILE A 597 -33.59 23.00 -31.70
CA ILE A 597 -33.11 22.72 -33.05
C ILE A 597 -33.13 24.00 -33.88
N THR A 598 -31.99 24.66 -33.93
CA THR A 598 -31.79 25.97 -34.59
C THR A 598 -31.07 25.84 -35.93
N GLU A 599 -30.37 24.73 -36.17
CA GLU A 599 -29.64 24.49 -37.42
C GLU A 599 -30.60 24.19 -38.57
N ASN A 600 -30.46 24.92 -39.68
CA ASN A 600 -31.32 24.78 -40.86
C ASN A 600 -31.34 23.34 -41.42
N ALA A 601 -30.21 22.62 -41.34
CA ALA A 601 -30.12 21.23 -41.78
C ALA A 601 -30.94 20.29 -40.87
N ALA A 602 -30.82 20.45 -39.55
CA ALA A 602 -31.55 19.65 -38.58
C ALA A 602 -33.07 19.95 -38.59
N GLN A 603 -33.48 21.22 -38.80
CA GLN A 603 -34.90 21.59 -38.95
C GLN A 603 -35.56 20.93 -40.17
N LYS A 604 -34.84 20.85 -41.29
CA LYS A 604 -35.32 20.14 -42.49
C LYS A 604 -35.48 18.64 -42.21
N GLN A 605 -34.48 18.02 -41.59
CA GLN A 605 -34.54 16.61 -41.20
C GLN A 605 -35.70 16.34 -40.23
N LEU A 606 -35.93 17.21 -39.25
CA LEU A 606 -37.03 17.05 -38.29
C LEU A 606 -38.38 17.11 -39.00
N THR A 607 -38.55 18.03 -39.95
CA THR A 607 -39.77 18.14 -40.74
C THR A 607 -40.03 16.87 -41.56
N GLU A 608 -39.00 16.24 -42.11
CA GLU A 608 -39.10 14.96 -42.82
C GLU A 608 -39.51 13.81 -41.88
N VAL A 609 -38.92 13.74 -40.69
CA VAL A 609 -39.31 12.77 -39.66
C VAL A 609 -40.78 12.94 -39.27
N VAL A 610 -41.23 14.17 -39.02
CA VAL A 610 -42.64 14.43 -38.68
C VAL A 610 -43.58 14.08 -39.85
N ARG A 611 -43.20 14.35 -41.11
CA ARG A 611 -43.96 13.87 -42.29
C ARG A 611 -44.06 12.36 -42.34
N SER A 612 -42.99 11.64 -42.02
CA SER A 612 -43.03 10.16 -41.95
C SER A 612 -44.05 9.68 -40.92
N TRP A 613 -44.16 10.35 -39.77
CA TRP A 613 -45.15 10.03 -38.74
C TRP A 613 -46.58 10.44 -39.09
N ALA A 614 -46.78 11.42 -39.96
CA ALA A 614 -48.09 11.78 -40.52
C ALA A 614 -48.56 10.79 -41.60
N GLY A 615 -47.62 10.07 -42.24
CA GLY A 615 -47.90 9.08 -43.29
C GLY A 615 -48.19 7.66 -42.79
N GLN A 616 -47.85 7.34 -41.54
CA GLN A 616 -48.06 5.99 -40.97
C GLN A 616 -49.49 5.78 -40.44
N ASP A 617 -49.95 4.53 -40.43
CA ASP A 617 -51.30 4.11 -39.96
C ASP A 617 -51.31 3.32 -38.65
N ALA A 618 -50.14 3.05 -38.07
CA ALA A 618 -49.98 2.21 -36.88
C ALA A 618 -50.30 2.94 -35.55
N ASN A 619 -50.27 4.28 -35.54
CA ASN A 619 -50.59 5.12 -34.39
C ASN A 619 -51.42 6.33 -34.84
N ALA A 620 -52.75 6.23 -34.70
CA ALA A 620 -53.69 7.23 -35.18
C ALA A 620 -53.57 8.60 -34.47
N LEU A 621 -53.20 8.59 -33.18
CA LEU A 621 -53.03 9.82 -32.40
C LEU A 621 -51.78 10.59 -32.87
N LEU A 622 -50.66 9.88 -33.06
CA LEU A 622 -49.42 10.45 -33.60
C LEU A 622 -49.63 10.97 -35.04
N LYS A 623 -50.34 10.21 -35.89
CA LYS A 623 -50.67 10.60 -37.26
C LYS A 623 -51.40 11.95 -37.31
N ARG A 624 -52.46 12.08 -36.51
CA ARG A 624 -53.29 13.30 -36.45
C ARG A 624 -52.49 14.49 -35.93
N THR A 625 -51.69 14.30 -34.88
CA THR A 625 -50.88 15.38 -34.29
C THR A 625 -49.73 15.81 -35.19
N ALA A 626 -49.05 14.88 -35.85
CA ALA A 626 -48.02 15.17 -36.87
C ALA A 626 -48.60 15.94 -38.06
N GLY A 627 -49.76 15.53 -38.58
CA GLY A 627 -50.46 16.26 -39.65
C GLY A 627 -50.84 17.69 -39.26
N GLN A 628 -51.30 17.90 -38.02
CA GLN A 628 -51.61 19.24 -37.50
C GLN A 628 -50.35 20.10 -37.29
N ALA A 629 -49.24 19.52 -36.83
CA ALA A 629 -47.98 20.24 -36.65
C ALA A 629 -47.38 20.71 -37.99
N ILE A 630 -47.50 19.90 -39.05
CA ILE A 630 -47.11 20.28 -40.40
C ILE A 630 -47.98 21.43 -40.93
N ALA A 631 -49.31 21.32 -40.76
CA ALA A 631 -50.25 22.33 -41.24
C ALA A 631 -50.11 23.70 -40.53
N THR A 632 -49.65 23.69 -39.28
CA THR A 632 -49.49 24.91 -38.46
C THR A 632 -48.07 25.46 -38.43
N GLY A 633 -47.13 24.84 -39.15
CA GLY A 633 -45.71 25.25 -39.16
C GLY A 633 -44.99 25.05 -37.82
N LYS A 634 -45.56 24.24 -36.91
CA LYS A 634 -45.03 23.98 -35.56
C LYS A 634 -44.13 22.74 -35.48
N ALA A 635 -43.85 22.12 -36.63
CA ALA A 635 -42.97 20.95 -36.73
C ALA A 635 -41.47 21.32 -36.64
N SER A 636 -41.12 22.59 -36.86
CA SER A 636 -39.76 23.15 -36.83
C SER A 636 -39.66 24.28 -35.82
#